data_AF-A0AAD7Z846-F1
#
_entry.id   AF-A0AAD7Z846-F1
#
_cell.length_a   1.000
_cell.length_b   1.000
_cell.length_c   1.000
_cell.angle_alpha   90.00
_cell.angle_beta   90.00
_cell.angle_gamma   90.00
#
_symmetry.space_group_name_H-M   'P 1'
#
loop_
_entity.id
_entity.type
_entity.pdbx_description
1 polymer ?
#
loop_
_entity_poly.entity_id
_entity_poly.type
_entity_poly.pdbx_seq_one_letter_code
_entity_poly.pdbx_strand_id
1 'polypeptide(L)'
;AINYDEKDPFLCHACGFCKYAKFDYTLTGRACCAVDPIESDDDRKKTVATINSLLEKADRVYKQLIANKPTLELLLLKISEHRLDRALEEGVQSGNAAGSTQVNRAIQLLAQRYCGECKSSFEELSKIIQRVLACRRELVAYDRNQRDQSVGGSPSSVNLTGISEPPAIGRCYGCASAATEHCLTLLRALAASAASRQTLCAQGLIAELLDNNLRRGTVQEEVRQLLCLLTRDNPKATEDLRTLLMDRIALTLRGHVASSDLAFAVRHEMALLAALVQKEDSCWEQKLRCVMQLFLMACKDSKSPVVMQSIILPCLKILQSLIKPDQPISKKNKDKTVDALATIRPTEGVRVEVAKWLQGDPKHSYKVWRQHMPARSPDTQPAKPLKKEEARAIYLMEKYGQSLATEKLKGNNAFTSD
;
A
#
# COMPACT_ATOMS: atom_id res chain seq x y z
N ALA A 1 4.01 -57.14 -37.53
CA ALA A 1 5.45 -57.23 -37.87
C ALA A 1 6.12 -55.97 -37.36
N ILE A 2 7.15 -56.11 -36.53
CA ILE A 2 7.92 -54.95 -36.04
C ILE A 2 8.95 -54.64 -37.12
N ASN A 3 8.84 -53.47 -37.74
CA ASN A 3 9.75 -53.00 -38.78
C ASN A 3 11.05 -52.52 -38.11
N TYR A 4 12.20 -53.12 -38.49
CA TYR A 4 13.52 -52.83 -37.91
C TYR A 4 14.31 -51.76 -38.70
N ASP A 5 13.74 -51.20 -39.77
CA ASP A 5 14.45 -50.30 -40.68
C ASP A 5 14.26 -48.80 -40.38
N GLU A 6 13.24 -48.39 -39.61
CA GLU A 6 13.09 -47.00 -39.16
C GLU A 6 13.63 -46.83 -37.74
N LYS A 7 14.80 -46.21 -37.63
CA LYS A 7 15.48 -45.86 -36.36
C LYS A 7 14.87 -44.64 -35.66
N ASP A 8 13.73 -44.14 -36.10
CA ASP A 8 13.16 -42.93 -35.50
C ASP A 8 12.39 -43.26 -34.22
N PRO A 9 12.67 -42.54 -33.11
CA PRO A 9 11.99 -42.78 -31.84
C PRO A 9 10.49 -42.49 -31.98
N PHE A 10 9.68 -43.54 -31.94
CA PHE A 10 8.22 -43.42 -32.03
C PHE A 10 7.60 -43.12 -30.66
N LEU A 11 6.69 -42.15 -30.61
CA LEU A 11 5.85 -41.85 -29.46
C LEU A 11 4.45 -42.39 -29.72
N CYS A 12 3.96 -43.30 -28.87
CA CYS A 12 2.59 -43.80 -28.99
C CYS A 12 1.59 -42.66 -28.73
N HIS A 13 0.74 -42.33 -29.71
CA HIS A 13 -0.23 -41.25 -29.58
C HIS A 13 -1.35 -41.53 -28.56
N ALA A 14 -1.64 -42.82 -28.28
CA ALA A 14 -2.72 -43.22 -27.37
C ALA A 14 -2.30 -43.23 -25.89
N CYS A 15 -1.06 -43.63 -25.58
CA CYS A 15 -0.59 -43.77 -24.20
C CYS A 15 0.68 -42.98 -23.86
N GLY A 16 1.25 -42.26 -24.83
CA GLY A 16 2.46 -41.44 -24.63
C GLY A 16 3.75 -42.21 -24.36
N PHE A 17 3.75 -43.54 -24.53
CA PHE A 17 4.93 -44.37 -24.28
C PHE A 17 5.95 -44.25 -25.42
N CYS A 18 7.21 -43.98 -25.08
CA CYS A 18 8.37 -44.07 -25.97
C CYS A 18 9.51 -44.81 -25.25
N LYS A 19 10.13 -45.79 -25.90
CA LYS A 19 11.23 -46.58 -25.32
C LYS A 19 12.51 -45.75 -25.10
N TYR A 20 12.69 -44.70 -25.89
CA TYR A 20 13.92 -43.90 -25.94
C TYR A 20 13.78 -42.50 -25.32
N ALA A 21 12.57 -42.08 -24.93
CA ALA A 21 12.31 -40.77 -24.35
C ALA A 21 11.27 -40.86 -23.22
N LYS A 22 11.57 -40.20 -22.09
CA LYS A 22 10.66 -40.03 -20.96
C LYS A 22 10.34 -38.55 -20.81
N PHE A 23 9.07 -38.18 -20.87
CA PHE A 23 8.62 -36.83 -20.56
C PHE A 23 8.10 -36.79 -19.13
N ASP A 24 8.77 -36.03 -18.28
CA ASP A 24 8.27 -35.71 -16.93
C ASP A 24 7.77 -34.26 -16.96
N TYR A 25 6.47 -34.06 -16.68
CA TYR A 25 5.89 -32.73 -16.51
C TYR A 25 5.51 -32.53 -15.05
N THR A 26 5.95 -31.41 -14.46
CA THR A 26 5.51 -30.98 -13.14
C THR A 26 4.64 -29.75 -13.30
N LEU A 27 3.35 -29.88 -12.99
CA LEU A 27 2.40 -28.78 -13.05
C LEU A 27 2.14 -28.24 -11.63
N THR A 28 2.52 -26.98 -11.39
CA THR A 28 2.22 -26.28 -10.14
C THR A 28 0.97 -25.41 -10.33
N GLY A 29 -0.19 -25.98 -9.98
CA GLY A 29 -1.46 -25.27 -10.00
C GLY A 29 -1.76 -24.58 -8.66
N ARG A 30 -2.45 -23.43 -8.71
CA ARG A 30 -3.12 -22.88 -7.51
C ARG A 30 -4.25 -23.83 -7.12
N ALA A 31 -4.29 -24.26 -5.86
CA ALA A 31 -5.41 -25.07 -5.35
C ALA A 31 -6.74 -24.31 -5.58
N CYS A 32 -7.64 -24.92 -6.36
CA CYS A 32 -8.97 -24.40 -6.63
C CYS A 32 -9.98 -25.33 -5.94
N CYS A 33 -11.00 -24.74 -5.30
CA CYS A 33 -12.09 -25.53 -4.75
C CYS A 33 -13.05 -25.88 -5.89
N ALA A 34 -12.99 -27.13 -6.36
CA ALA A 34 -13.95 -27.67 -7.30
C ALA A 34 -15.17 -28.20 -6.53
N VAL A 35 -16.36 -27.91 -7.05
CA VAL A 35 -17.65 -28.40 -6.55
C VAL A 35 -18.37 -28.99 -7.76
N ASP A 36 -19.06 -30.11 -7.57
CA ASP A 36 -19.77 -30.78 -8.65
C ASP A 36 -20.90 -29.89 -9.21
N PRO A 37 -21.11 -29.88 -10.54
CA PRO A 37 -22.22 -29.15 -11.15
C PRO A 37 -23.57 -29.60 -10.57
N ILE A 38 -24.49 -28.66 -10.43
CA ILE A 38 -25.86 -28.96 -9.98
C ILE A 38 -26.69 -29.28 -11.22
N GLU A 39 -27.22 -30.50 -11.30
CA GLU A 39 -28.01 -30.98 -12.44
C GLU A 39 -29.49 -31.17 -12.11
N SER A 40 -29.84 -31.25 -10.82
CA SER A 40 -31.21 -31.53 -10.36
C SER A 40 -31.66 -30.64 -9.20
N ASP A 41 -32.98 -30.58 -8.99
CA ASP A 41 -33.57 -29.85 -7.85
C ASP A 41 -33.25 -30.48 -6.49
N ASP A 42 -32.98 -31.78 -6.47
CA ASP A 42 -32.53 -32.48 -5.27
C ASP A 42 -31.08 -32.07 -4.92
N ASP A 43 -30.20 -32.00 -5.92
CA ASP A 43 -28.82 -31.53 -5.73
C ASP A 43 -28.77 -30.05 -5.36
N ARG A 44 -29.68 -29.25 -5.92
CA ARG A 44 -29.88 -27.86 -5.50
C ARG A 44 -30.19 -27.77 -4.01
N LYS A 45 -31.17 -28.54 -3.52
CA LYS A 45 -31.54 -28.58 -2.09
C LYS A 45 -30.37 -29.03 -1.22
N LYS A 46 -29.64 -30.08 -1.64
CA LYS A 46 -28.43 -30.55 -0.94
C LYS A 46 -27.33 -29.49 -0.89
N THR A 47 -27.09 -28.77 -1.99
CA THR A 47 -26.09 -27.70 -2.03
C THR A 47 -26.48 -26.54 -1.12
N VAL A 48 -27.76 -26.15 -1.07
CA VAL A 48 -28.26 -25.14 -0.13
C VAL A 48 -28.06 -25.58 1.33
N ALA A 49 -28.43 -26.81 1.66
CA ALA A 49 -28.21 -27.36 3.00
C ALA A 49 -26.72 -27.40 3.37
N THR A 50 -25.87 -27.77 2.41
CA THR A 50 -24.40 -27.78 2.56
C THR A 50 -23.86 -26.37 2.81
N ILE A 51 -24.34 -25.36 2.06
CA ILE A 51 -23.95 -23.95 2.28
C ILE A 51 -24.30 -23.52 3.71
N ASN A 52 -25.50 -23.82 4.19
CA ASN A 52 -25.92 -23.46 5.55
C ASN A 52 -25.04 -24.14 6.61
N SER A 53 -24.79 -25.44 6.48
CA SER A 53 -23.90 -26.18 7.38
C SER A 53 -22.47 -25.62 7.38
N LEU A 54 -21.94 -25.28 6.21
CA LEU A 54 -20.62 -24.66 6.08
C LEU A 54 -20.57 -23.27 6.73
N LEU A 55 -21.62 -22.46 6.59
CA LEU A 55 -21.70 -21.14 7.22
C LEU A 55 -21.77 -21.23 8.75
N GLU A 56 -22.55 -22.17 9.29
CA GLU A 56 -22.57 -22.42 10.73
C GLU A 56 -21.21 -22.89 11.24
N LYS A 57 -20.52 -23.73 10.47
CA LYS A 57 -19.16 -24.17 10.81
C LYS A 57 -18.18 -22.99 10.74
N ALA A 58 -18.29 -22.12 9.74
CA ALA A 58 -17.47 -20.92 9.61
C ALA A 58 -17.62 -19.99 10.82
N ASP A 59 -18.85 -19.76 11.29
CA ASP A 59 -19.13 -18.96 12.48
C ASP A 59 -18.48 -19.55 13.74
N ARG A 60 -18.56 -20.88 13.92
CA ARG A 60 -17.90 -21.57 15.05
C ARG A 60 -16.38 -21.41 15.01
N VAL A 61 -15.76 -21.65 13.86
CA VAL A 61 -14.30 -21.52 13.68
C VAL A 61 -13.84 -20.06 13.86
N TYR A 62 -14.63 -19.11 13.36
CA TYR A 62 -14.35 -17.68 13.52
C TYR A 62 -14.43 -17.24 15.00
N LYS A 63 -15.44 -17.69 15.74
CA LYS A 63 -15.56 -17.44 17.19
C LYS A 63 -14.39 -18.03 17.96
N GLN A 64 -13.97 -19.25 17.61
CA GLN A 64 -12.78 -19.87 18.20
C GLN A 64 -11.50 -19.05 17.91
N LEU A 65 -11.34 -18.55 16.69
CA LEU A 65 -10.21 -17.70 16.32
C LEU A 65 -10.20 -16.38 17.11
N ILE A 66 -11.37 -15.74 17.29
CA ILE A 66 -11.50 -14.54 18.11
C ILE A 66 -11.19 -14.83 19.58
N ALA A 67 -11.67 -15.95 20.11
CA ALA A 67 -11.46 -16.34 21.50
C ALA A 67 -9.96 -16.49 21.85
N ASN A 68 -9.11 -16.81 20.86
CA ASN A 68 -7.67 -16.88 21.06
C ASN A 68 -6.99 -15.51 21.21
N LYS A 69 -7.60 -14.42 20.71
CA LYS A 69 -7.04 -13.06 20.74
C LYS A 69 -6.62 -12.58 22.15
N PRO A 70 -7.47 -12.61 23.19
CA PRO A 70 -7.09 -12.14 24.53
C PRO A 70 -5.94 -12.95 25.13
N THR A 71 -5.87 -14.25 24.84
CA THR A 71 -4.76 -15.10 25.31
C THR A 71 -3.44 -14.73 24.63
N LEU A 72 -3.45 -14.42 23.33
CA LEU A 72 -2.26 -13.95 22.61
C LEU A 72 -1.79 -12.58 23.13
N GLU A 73 -2.71 -11.65 23.36
CA GLU A 73 -2.40 -10.33 23.93
C GLU A 73 -1.78 -10.45 25.32
N LEU A 74 -2.32 -11.33 26.18
CA LEU A 74 -1.74 -11.62 27.50
C LEU A 74 -0.33 -12.24 27.42
N LEU A 75 -0.10 -13.17 26.49
CA LEU A 75 1.21 -13.76 26.28
C LEU A 75 2.24 -12.75 25.77
N LEU A 76 1.82 -11.83 24.89
CA LEU A 76 2.66 -10.73 24.41
C LEU A 76 3.02 -9.76 25.54
N LEU A 77 2.06 -9.42 26.41
CA LEU A 77 2.30 -8.62 27.62
C LEU A 77 3.34 -9.28 28.53
N LYS A 78 3.18 -10.57 28.84
CA LYS A 78 4.14 -11.32 29.67
C LYS A 78 5.55 -11.38 29.07
N ILE A 79 5.66 -11.47 27.74
CA ILE A 79 6.96 -11.41 27.04
C ILE A 79 7.57 -10.01 27.15
N SER A 80 6.75 -8.95 27.08
CA SER A 80 7.22 -7.57 27.22
C SER A 80 7.71 -7.26 28.63
N GLU A 81 6.98 -7.70 29.66
CA GLU A 81 7.35 -7.54 31.08
C GLU A 81 8.64 -8.30 31.40
N HIS A 82 8.76 -9.55 30.94
CA HIS A 82 9.99 -10.34 31.15
C HIS A 82 11.21 -9.77 30.39
N ARG A 83 11.01 -8.97 29.34
CA ARG A 83 12.08 -8.21 28.70
C ARG A 83 12.50 -6.99 29.53
N LEU A 84 11.55 -6.34 30.19
CA LEU A 84 11.80 -5.19 31.08
C LEU A 84 12.54 -5.63 32.36
N ASP A 85 12.15 -6.74 32.98
CA ASP A 85 12.81 -7.27 34.19
C ASP A 85 14.27 -7.67 33.92
N ARG A 86 14.55 -8.32 32.78
CA ARG A 86 15.94 -8.60 32.37
C ARG A 86 16.76 -7.34 32.11
N ALA A 87 16.15 -6.27 31.59
CA ALA A 87 16.83 -5.01 31.34
C ALA A 87 17.12 -4.22 32.64
N LEU A 88 16.32 -4.42 33.70
CA LEU A 88 16.54 -3.84 35.02
C LEU A 88 17.64 -4.57 35.80
N GLU A 89 17.73 -5.90 35.70
CA GLU A 89 18.76 -6.73 36.35
C GLU A 89 20.16 -6.57 35.71
N GLU A 90 20.24 -6.40 34.39
CA GLU A 90 21.52 -6.16 33.67
C GLU A 90 22.17 -4.79 34.04
N GLY A 91 21.47 -3.94 34.81
CA GLY A 91 22.00 -2.68 35.34
C GLY A 91 22.80 -2.79 36.63
N VAL A 92 22.84 -3.95 37.31
CA VAL A 92 23.44 -4.05 38.67
C VAL A 92 24.50 -5.14 38.85
N GLN A 93 24.61 -6.18 38.03
CA GLN A 93 25.60 -7.26 38.29
C GLN A 93 26.32 -7.77 37.04
N SER A 94 27.61 -7.43 36.95
CA SER A 94 28.61 -8.11 36.13
C SER A 94 29.10 -9.35 36.87
N GLY A 95 28.66 -10.55 36.48
CA GLY A 95 29.22 -11.79 37.00
C GLY A 95 28.42 -13.04 36.63
N ASN A 96 28.98 -13.84 35.71
CA ASN A 96 28.73 -15.27 35.47
C ASN A 96 27.30 -15.83 35.59
N ALA A 97 26.67 -16.11 34.43
CA ALA A 97 25.69 -17.18 34.33
C ALA A 97 25.92 -18.00 33.05
N ALA A 98 26.46 -19.20 33.25
CA ALA A 98 26.57 -20.23 32.23
C ALA A 98 25.17 -20.75 31.84
N GLY A 99 24.96 -20.97 30.54
CA GLY A 99 24.07 -21.98 29.97
C GLY A 99 22.61 -22.03 30.42
N SER A 100 21.72 -21.32 29.73
CA SER A 100 20.39 -21.89 29.43
C SER A 100 19.93 -21.50 28.02
N THR A 101 20.08 -22.44 27.08
CA THR A 101 19.40 -22.42 25.78
C THR A 101 17.91 -22.78 25.94
N GLN A 102 17.24 -22.24 26.95
CA GLN A 102 15.82 -22.50 27.20
C GLN A 102 15.00 -21.32 26.67
N VAL A 103 14.25 -21.57 25.58
CA VAL A 103 13.29 -20.61 25.03
C VAL A 103 12.25 -20.31 26.10
N ASN A 104 12.01 -19.01 26.39
CA ASN A 104 11.04 -18.57 27.38
C ASN A 104 9.68 -19.26 27.15
N ARG A 105 9.10 -19.82 28.22
CA ARG A 105 7.86 -20.60 28.15
C ARG A 105 6.69 -19.82 27.56
N ALA A 106 6.61 -18.51 27.79
CA ALA A 106 5.61 -17.64 27.18
C ALA A 106 5.78 -17.51 25.66
N ILE A 107 7.03 -17.47 25.17
CA ILE A 107 7.33 -17.46 23.73
C ILE A 107 6.96 -18.80 23.09
N GLN A 108 7.25 -19.93 23.75
CA GLN A 108 6.85 -21.26 23.28
C GLN A 108 5.32 -21.38 23.19
N LEU A 109 4.60 -20.96 24.23
CA LEU A 109 3.13 -20.98 24.26
C LEU A 109 2.51 -20.04 23.22
N LEU A 110 3.11 -18.85 23.01
CA LEU A 110 2.68 -17.92 21.97
C LEU A 110 2.85 -18.54 20.57
N ALA A 111 4.01 -19.14 20.30
CA ALA A 111 4.27 -19.81 19.03
C ALA A 111 3.29 -20.97 18.80
N GLN A 112 3.02 -21.79 19.83
CA GLN A 112 2.06 -22.89 19.74
C GLN A 112 0.63 -22.40 19.45
N ARG A 113 0.16 -21.35 20.15
CA ARG A 113 -1.20 -20.81 19.97
C ARG A 113 -1.36 -20.07 18.63
N TYR A 114 -0.36 -19.29 18.22
CA TYR A 114 -0.44 -18.52 16.97
C TYR A 114 -0.16 -19.38 15.74
N CYS A 115 0.99 -20.06 15.70
CA CYS A 115 1.42 -20.85 14.54
C CYS A 115 0.77 -22.23 14.46
N GLY A 116 0.19 -22.72 15.56
CA GLY A 116 -0.58 -23.97 15.60
C GLY A 116 -2.07 -23.71 15.46
N GLU A 117 -2.71 -23.29 16.56
CA GLU A 117 -4.17 -23.24 16.65
C GLU A 117 -4.78 -22.15 15.77
N CYS A 118 -4.30 -20.90 15.86
CA CYS A 118 -4.85 -19.80 15.07
C CYS A 118 -4.62 -20.02 13.57
N LYS A 119 -3.43 -20.52 13.19
CA LYS A 119 -3.12 -20.88 11.81
C LYS A 119 -4.05 -21.97 11.29
N SER A 120 -4.25 -23.05 12.06
CA SER A 120 -5.15 -24.15 11.69
C SER A 120 -6.59 -23.67 11.52
N SER A 121 -7.13 -22.91 12.50
CA SER A 121 -8.47 -22.32 12.41
C SER A 121 -8.62 -21.37 11.22
N PHE A 122 -7.59 -20.57 10.91
CA PHE A 122 -7.60 -19.69 9.76
C PHE A 122 -7.59 -20.46 8.42
N GLU A 123 -6.77 -21.50 8.30
CA GLU A 123 -6.73 -22.35 7.11
C GLU A 123 -8.04 -23.11 6.92
N GLU A 124 -8.64 -23.61 8.00
CA GLU A 124 -9.96 -24.25 7.97
C GLU A 124 -11.05 -23.25 7.55
N LEU A 125 -11.09 -22.05 8.16
CA LEU A 125 -12.04 -21.01 7.80
C LEU A 125 -11.89 -20.62 6.32
N SER A 126 -10.67 -20.47 5.84
CA SER A 126 -10.37 -20.15 4.45
C SER A 126 -10.92 -21.22 3.49
N LYS A 127 -10.72 -22.50 3.81
CA LYS A 127 -11.27 -23.63 3.03
C LYS A 127 -12.79 -23.64 3.03
N ILE A 128 -13.42 -23.37 4.18
CA ILE A 128 -14.88 -23.30 4.30
C ILE A 128 -15.43 -22.18 3.42
N ILE A 129 -14.86 -20.98 3.49
CA ILE A 129 -15.30 -19.83 2.68
C ILE A 129 -15.12 -20.10 1.19
N GLN A 130 -13.99 -20.68 0.77
CA GLN A 130 -13.76 -21.05 -0.63
C GLN A 130 -14.83 -22.03 -1.13
N ARG A 131 -15.17 -23.05 -0.33
CA ARG A 131 -16.21 -24.03 -0.67
C ARG A 131 -17.60 -23.38 -0.75
N VAL A 132 -17.94 -22.50 0.20
CA VAL A 132 -19.22 -21.75 0.16
C VAL A 132 -19.32 -20.91 -1.12
N LEU A 133 -18.24 -20.22 -1.50
CA LEU A 133 -18.22 -19.41 -2.72
C LEU A 133 -18.37 -20.26 -3.98
N ALA A 134 -17.73 -21.42 -4.04
CA ALA A 134 -17.87 -22.36 -5.15
C ALA A 134 -19.29 -22.94 -5.23
N CYS A 135 -19.86 -23.41 -4.11
CA CYS A 135 -21.24 -23.90 -4.05
C CYS A 135 -22.26 -22.82 -4.46
N ARG A 136 -22.08 -21.57 -4.00
CA ARG A 136 -22.95 -20.45 -4.39
C ARG A 136 -22.86 -20.13 -5.88
N ARG A 137 -21.67 -20.28 -6.49
CA ARG A 137 -21.48 -20.06 -7.93
C ARG A 137 -22.28 -21.08 -8.74
N GLU A 138 -22.19 -22.36 -8.40
CA GLU A 138 -22.97 -23.42 -9.06
C GLU A 138 -24.48 -23.26 -8.82
N LEU A 139 -24.88 -22.89 -7.61
CA LEU A 139 -26.29 -22.62 -7.29
C LEU A 139 -26.88 -21.52 -8.17
N VAL A 140 -26.13 -20.43 -8.35
CA VAL A 140 -26.54 -19.32 -9.24
C VAL A 140 -26.55 -19.75 -10.70
N ALA A 141 -25.61 -20.59 -11.13
CA ALA A 141 -25.58 -21.11 -12.49
C ALA A 141 -26.82 -21.98 -12.78
N TYR A 142 -27.17 -22.90 -11.88
CA TYR A 142 -28.36 -23.73 -12.00
C TYR A 142 -29.67 -22.91 -11.99
N ASP A 143 -29.82 -21.98 -11.04
CA ASP A 143 -31.01 -21.12 -10.96
C ASP A 143 -31.19 -20.25 -12.22
N ARG A 144 -30.09 -19.85 -12.88
CA ARG A 144 -30.12 -19.13 -14.15
C ARG A 144 -30.57 -20.05 -15.30
N ASN A 145 -30.01 -21.25 -15.40
CA ASN A 145 -30.39 -22.21 -16.45
C ASN A 145 -31.87 -22.62 -16.33
N GLN A 146 -32.42 -22.74 -15.12
CA GLN A 146 -33.86 -22.98 -14.92
C GLN A 146 -34.74 -21.80 -15.32
N ARG A 147 -34.30 -20.56 -15.08
CA ARG A 147 -35.03 -19.36 -15.53
C ARG A 147 -35.05 -19.24 -17.05
N ASP A 148 -33.94 -19.54 -17.71
CA ASP A 148 -33.88 -19.53 -19.18
C ASP A 148 -34.76 -20.64 -19.80
N GLN A 149 -34.95 -21.78 -19.10
CA GLN A 149 -35.88 -22.84 -19.52
C GLN A 149 -37.35 -22.54 -19.22
N SER A 150 -37.66 -21.85 -18.10
CA SER A 150 -39.05 -21.53 -17.70
C SER A 150 -39.64 -20.31 -18.41
N VAL A 151 -38.82 -19.43 -18.98
CA VAL A 151 -39.26 -18.29 -19.81
C VAL A 151 -39.44 -18.67 -21.29
N GLY A 152 -39.21 -19.93 -21.66
CA GLY A 152 -39.46 -20.50 -23.00
C GLY A 152 -40.93 -20.69 -23.38
N GLY A 153 -41.84 -19.88 -22.86
CA GLY A 153 -43.29 -20.04 -23.01
C GLY A 153 -44.05 -18.75 -23.29
N SER A 154 -43.63 -17.95 -24.29
CA SER A 154 -44.51 -17.10 -25.13
C SER A 154 -43.69 -16.31 -26.16
N PRO A 155 -43.89 -16.51 -27.48
CA PRO A 155 -43.39 -15.60 -28.49
C PRO A 155 -44.44 -14.51 -28.72
N SER A 156 -44.14 -13.28 -28.36
CA SER A 156 -44.85 -12.12 -28.91
C SER A 156 -43.87 -11.37 -29.80
N SER A 157 -44.08 -11.55 -31.10
CA SER A 157 -43.65 -10.74 -32.26
C SER A 157 -42.83 -9.49 -31.92
N VAL A 158 -41.68 -9.24 -32.57
CA VAL A 158 -41.60 -9.00 -34.03
C VAL A 158 -40.21 -9.32 -34.61
N ASN A 159 -40.24 -9.72 -35.88
CA ASN A 159 -39.19 -9.74 -36.91
C ASN A 159 -38.37 -11.03 -37.11
N LEU A 160 -38.89 -11.83 -38.07
CA LEU A 160 -38.14 -12.74 -38.91
C LEU A 160 -37.11 -11.96 -39.75
N THR A 161 -35.83 -12.15 -39.45
CA THR A 161 -34.79 -12.42 -40.46
C THR A 161 -33.69 -13.20 -39.74
N GLY A 162 -33.42 -14.42 -40.21
CA GLY A 162 -32.51 -15.35 -39.57
C GLY A 162 -31.07 -14.86 -39.56
N ILE A 163 -30.61 -14.44 -38.38
CA ILE A 163 -29.23 -14.56 -37.94
C ILE A 163 -29.32 -14.99 -36.47
N SER A 164 -28.68 -16.11 -36.14
CA SER A 164 -28.57 -16.64 -34.79
C SER A 164 -27.96 -15.58 -33.87
N GLU A 165 -28.77 -14.87 -33.10
CA GLU A 165 -28.28 -14.01 -32.03
C GLU A 165 -27.69 -14.91 -30.94
N PRO A 166 -26.41 -14.75 -30.56
CA PRO A 166 -25.81 -15.56 -29.50
C PRO A 166 -26.58 -15.33 -28.19
N PRO A 167 -26.61 -16.32 -27.26
CA PRO A 167 -27.28 -16.16 -25.97
C PRO A 167 -26.76 -14.89 -25.28
N ALA A 168 -27.60 -14.20 -24.50
CA ALA A 168 -27.26 -12.94 -23.84
C ALA A 168 -26.08 -13.11 -22.84
N ILE A 169 -24.86 -13.08 -23.38
CA ILE A 169 -23.59 -13.01 -22.68
C ILE A 169 -23.59 -11.68 -21.93
N GLY A 170 -23.32 -11.68 -20.62
CA GLY A 170 -23.04 -10.43 -19.90
C GLY A 170 -23.95 -10.03 -18.73
N ARG A 171 -25.12 -10.65 -18.51
CA ARG A 171 -26.12 -10.15 -17.54
C ARG A 171 -25.93 -10.59 -16.08
N CYS A 172 -24.96 -11.44 -15.75
CA CYS A 172 -24.71 -11.78 -14.33
C CYS A 172 -23.74 -10.78 -13.69
N TYR A 173 -23.79 -10.66 -12.36
CA TYR A 173 -22.85 -9.83 -11.60
C TYR A 173 -21.38 -10.14 -11.93
N GLY A 174 -21.04 -11.42 -12.16
CA GLY A 174 -19.69 -11.82 -12.56
C GLY A 174 -19.27 -11.23 -13.91
N CYS A 175 -20.13 -11.29 -14.92
CA CYS A 175 -19.84 -10.68 -16.22
C CYS A 175 -19.85 -9.14 -16.15
N ALA A 176 -20.75 -8.53 -15.37
CA ALA A 176 -20.77 -7.07 -15.19
C ALA A 176 -19.53 -6.57 -14.44
N SER A 177 -19.08 -7.31 -13.43
CA SER A 177 -17.82 -7.04 -12.71
C SER A 177 -16.62 -7.21 -13.64
N ALA A 178 -16.55 -8.32 -14.39
CA ALA A 178 -15.48 -8.56 -15.36
C ALA A 178 -15.46 -7.50 -16.47
N ALA A 179 -16.63 -7.10 -16.99
CA ALA A 179 -16.75 -6.02 -17.97
C ALA A 179 -16.22 -4.70 -17.39
N THR A 180 -16.55 -4.38 -16.13
CA THR A 180 -16.03 -3.19 -15.45
C THR A 180 -14.50 -3.24 -15.31
N GLU A 181 -13.93 -4.38 -14.92
CA GLU A 181 -12.48 -4.59 -14.85
C GLU A 181 -11.80 -4.45 -16.22
N HIS A 182 -12.40 -5.00 -17.28
CA HIS A 182 -11.91 -4.86 -18.64
C HIS A 182 -12.00 -3.41 -19.13
N CYS A 183 -13.09 -2.70 -18.85
CA CYS A 183 -13.23 -1.27 -19.15
C CYS A 183 -12.14 -0.45 -18.45
N LEU A 184 -11.86 -0.70 -17.17
CA LEU A 184 -10.79 -0.03 -16.44
C LEU A 184 -9.40 -0.35 -17.00
N THR A 185 -9.18 -1.59 -17.42
CA THR A 185 -7.94 -2.01 -18.09
C THR A 185 -7.75 -1.26 -19.41
N LEU A 186 -8.81 -1.15 -20.22
CA LEU A 186 -8.81 -0.38 -21.45
C LEU A 186 -8.55 1.10 -21.19
N LEU A 187 -9.25 1.71 -20.22
CA LEU A 187 -9.05 3.11 -19.84
C LEU A 187 -7.62 3.39 -19.40
N ARG A 188 -6.97 2.47 -18.68
CA ARG A 188 -5.54 2.59 -18.33
C ARG A 188 -4.63 2.52 -19.54
N ALA A 189 -4.88 1.59 -20.46
CA ALA A 189 -4.11 1.49 -21.70
C ALA A 189 -4.24 2.78 -22.51
N LEU A 190 -5.45 3.33 -22.63
CA LEU A 190 -5.70 4.62 -23.29
C LEU A 190 -5.01 5.77 -22.55
N ALA A 191 -5.08 5.81 -21.22
CA ALA A 191 -4.44 6.85 -20.41
C ALA A 191 -2.91 6.84 -20.46
N ALA A 192 -2.28 5.75 -20.92
CA ALA A 192 -0.84 5.71 -21.16
C ALA A 192 -0.42 6.70 -22.28
N SER A 193 -1.26 6.87 -23.31
CA SER A 193 -1.05 7.86 -24.37
C SER A 193 -1.43 9.27 -23.89
N ALA A 194 -0.55 10.25 -24.09
CA ALA A 194 -0.78 11.63 -23.66
C ALA A 194 -1.97 12.29 -24.39
N ALA A 195 -2.13 12.05 -25.69
CA ALA A 195 -3.24 12.60 -26.48
C ALA A 195 -4.59 12.02 -26.02
N SER A 196 -4.68 10.70 -25.92
CA SER A 196 -5.89 10.01 -25.44
C SER A 196 -6.23 10.40 -24.00
N ARG A 197 -5.23 10.51 -23.12
CA ARG A 197 -5.41 10.99 -21.74
C ARG A 197 -6.04 12.38 -21.68
N GLN A 198 -5.61 13.32 -22.51
CA GLN A 198 -6.20 14.66 -22.56
C GLN A 198 -7.67 14.61 -23.00
N THR A 199 -8.00 13.82 -24.03
CA THR A 199 -9.38 13.65 -24.48
C THR A 199 -10.26 13.02 -23.39
N LEU A 200 -9.78 11.97 -22.72
CA LEU A 200 -10.51 11.33 -21.62
C LEU A 200 -10.80 12.30 -20.47
N CYS A 201 -9.82 13.13 -20.09
CA CYS A 201 -10.03 14.16 -19.07
C CYS A 201 -11.05 15.23 -19.54
N ALA A 202 -10.99 15.65 -20.81
CA ALA A 202 -11.92 16.62 -21.37
C ALA A 202 -13.38 16.12 -21.41
N GLN A 203 -13.60 14.80 -21.50
CA GLN A 203 -14.92 14.17 -21.42
C GLN A 203 -15.44 14.01 -19.99
N GLY A 204 -14.73 14.52 -18.97
CA GLY A 204 -15.20 14.47 -17.58
C GLY A 204 -14.99 13.14 -16.86
N LEU A 205 -14.17 12.23 -17.41
CA LEU A 205 -13.91 10.90 -16.83
C LEU A 205 -13.45 10.96 -15.35
N ILE A 206 -12.72 12.00 -14.97
CA ILE A 206 -12.23 12.19 -13.59
C ILE A 206 -13.41 12.28 -12.61
N ALA A 207 -14.46 13.03 -12.95
CA ALA A 207 -15.64 13.18 -12.11
C ALA A 207 -16.41 11.84 -11.99
N GLU A 208 -16.61 11.14 -13.11
CA GLU A 208 -17.32 9.86 -13.12
C GLU A 208 -16.63 8.77 -12.28
N LEU A 209 -15.29 8.72 -12.35
CA LEU A 209 -14.49 7.77 -11.58
C LEU A 209 -14.55 8.06 -10.07
N LEU A 210 -14.53 9.35 -9.68
CA LEU A 210 -14.69 9.76 -8.28
C LEU A 210 -16.08 9.42 -7.73
N ASP A 211 -17.13 9.56 -8.53
CA ASP A 211 -18.52 9.45 -8.09
C ASP A 211 -18.96 8.01 -7.90
N ASN A 212 -18.66 7.19 -8.90
CA ASN A 212 -19.23 5.85 -9.00
C ASN A 212 -18.27 4.78 -8.50
N ASN A 213 -16.98 4.90 -8.84
CA ASN A 213 -16.05 3.77 -8.71
C ASN A 213 -15.11 3.90 -7.50
N LEU A 214 -14.84 5.11 -7.00
CA LEU A 214 -13.99 5.32 -5.82
C LEU A 214 -14.70 4.92 -4.51
N ARG A 215 -16.01 5.21 -4.38
CA ARG A 215 -16.78 4.96 -3.14
C ARG A 215 -17.58 3.66 -3.13
N ARG A 216 -18.16 3.28 -4.27
CA ARG A 216 -19.14 2.18 -4.35
C ARG A 216 -18.65 0.94 -5.10
N GLY A 217 -17.47 1.01 -5.73
CA GLY A 217 -16.90 -0.10 -6.50
C GLY A 217 -16.08 -1.08 -5.67
N THR A 218 -15.95 -2.32 -6.16
CA THR A 218 -14.99 -3.33 -5.67
C THR A 218 -13.56 -3.09 -6.17
N VAL A 219 -13.41 -2.19 -7.15
CA VAL A 219 -12.19 -1.89 -7.93
C VAL A 219 -11.52 -0.58 -7.50
N GLN A 220 -11.66 -0.18 -6.23
CA GLN A 220 -11.26 1.15 -5.72
C GLN A 220 -9.76 1.44 -5.90
N GLU A 221 -8.90 0.44 -5.66
CA GLU A 221 -7.45 0.58 -5.85
C GLU A 221 -7.12 0.83 -7.33
N GLU A 222 -7.80 0.10 -8.21
CA GLU A 222 -7.56 0.17 -9.64
C GLU A 222 -7.92 1.56 -10.20
N VAL A 223 -9.04 2.09 -9.71
CA VAL A 223 -9.54 3.44 -10.03
C VAL A 223 -8.58 4.50 -9.50
N ARG A 224 -8.05 4.34 -8.27
CA ARG A 224 -7.08 5.28 -7.71
C ARG A 224 -5.81 5.35 -8.56
N GLN A 225 -5.29 4.21 -9.00
CA GLN A 225 -4.14 4.15 -9.88
C GLN A 225 -4.43 4.79 -11.25
N LEU A 226 -5.62 4.57 -11.81
CA LEU A 226 -6.04 5.22 -13.04
C LEU A 226 -6.16 6.75 -12.87
N LEU A 227 -6.71 7.25 -11.76
CA LEU A 227 -6.76 8.69 -11.47
C LEU A 227 -5.36 9.30 -11.35
N CYS A 228 -4.41 8.60 -10.72
CA CYS A 228 -3.01 9.01 -10.69
C CYS A 228 -2.38 9.04 -12.09
N LEU A 229 -2.76 8.13 -12.98
CA LEU A 229 -2.26 8.10 -14.37
C LEU A 229 -2.88 9.22 -15.21
N LEU A 230 -4.19 9.49 -15.06
CA LEU A 230 -4.93 10.53 -15.77
C LEU A 230 -4.45 11.95 -15.42
N THR A 231 -4.06 12.16 -14.16
CA THR A 231 -3.54 13.46 -13.68
C THR A 231 -2.05 13.67 -13.92
N ARG A 232 -1.32 12.63 -14.36
CA ARG A 232 0.13 12.71 -14.59
C ARG A 232 0.46 13.72 -15.68
N ASP A 233 1.30 14.69 -15.32
CA ASP A 233 1.76 15.79 -16.16
C ASP A 233 0.64 16.61 -16.81
N ASN A 234 -0.53 16.66 -16.17
CA ASN A 234 -1.68 17.40 -16.65
C ASN A 234 -2.19 18.37 -15.56
N PRO A 235 -1.81 19.65 -15.61
CA PRO A 235 -2.18 20.63 -14.58
C PRO A 235 -3.68 20.91 -14.56
N LYS A 236 -4.36 20.89 -15.72
CA LYS A 236 -5.81 21.12 -15.79
C LYS A 236 -6.58 19.98 -15.12
N ALA A 237 -6.26 18.74 -15.48
CA ALA A 237 -6.85 17.56 -14.86
C ALA A 237 -6.55 17.46 -13.35
N THR A 238 -5.35 17.87 -12.93
CA THR A 238 -4.98 17.93 -11.52
C THR A 238 -5.80 18.97 -10.76
N GLU A 239 -6.05 20.14 -11.37
CA GLU A 239 -6.91 21.16 -10.78
C GLU A 239 -8.36 20.68 -10.69
N ASP A 240 -8.92 20.11 -11.76
CA ASP A 240 -10.29 19.57 -11.77
C ASP A 240 -10.48 18.52 -10.66
N LEU A 241 -9.51 17.60 -10.51
CA LEU A 241 -9.52 16.60 -9.44
C LEU A 241 -9.45 17.24 -8.05
N ARG A 242 -8.57 18.25 -7.89
CA ARG A 242 -8.41 19.00 -6.64
C ARG A 242 -9.71 19.73 -6.26
N THR A 243 -10.38 20.39 -7.20
CA THR A 243 -11.64 21.09 -6.93
C THR A 243 -12.71 20.11 -6.45
N LEU A 244 -12.89 19.00 -7.18
CA LEU A 244 -13.86 17.95 -6.82
C LEU A 244 -13.59 17.34 -5.44
N LEU A 245 -12.32 17.08 -5.10
CA LEU A 245 -11.95 16.55 -3.77
C LEU A 245 -12.19 17.58 -2.67
N MET A 246 -11.75 18.82 -2.87
CA MET A 246 -11.89 19.88 -1.88
C MET A 246 -13.36 20.23 -1.63
N ASP A 247 -14.18 20.35 -2.67
CA ASP A 247 -15.61 20.64 -2.55
C ASP A 247 -16.33 19.53 -1.78
N ARG A 248 -16.01 18.26 -2.06
CA ARG A 248 -16.61 17.12 -1.35
C ARG A 248 -16.25 17.08 0.11
N ILE A 249 -14.97 17.25 0.43
CA ILE A 249 -14.52 17.22 1.82
C ILE A 249 -15.08 18.43 2.56
N ALA A 250 -15.11 19.62 1.94
CA ALA A 250 -15.73 20.82 2.50
C ALA A 250 -17.23 20.63 2.74
N LEU A 251 -17.97 20.02 1.81
CA LEU A 251 -19.39 19.69 1.98
C LEU A 251 -19.60 18.68 3.11
N THR A 252 -18.73 17.68 3.23
CA THR A 252 -18.80 16.68 4.32
C THR A 252 -18.50 17.31 5.68
N LEU A 253 -17.59 18.29 5.74
CA LEU A 253 -17.26 19.05 6.94
C LEU A 253 -18.36 20.05 7.35
N ARG A 254 -19.01 20.69 6.38
CA ARG A 254 -20.12 21.64 6.62
C ARG A 254 -21.46 20.96 6.85
N GLY A 255 -21.64 19.76 6.32
CA GLY A 255 -22.84 18.96 6.54
C GLY A 255 -22.91 18.50 7.98
N HIS A 256 -24.12 18.44 8.54
CA HIS A 256 -24.38 17.81 9.85
C HIS A 256 -24.32 16.28 9.72
N VAL A 257 -23.27 15.76 9.10
CA VAL A 257 -23.01 14.33 9.01
C VAL A 257 -22.71 13.85 10.43
N ALA A 258 -23.37 12.77 10.87
CA ALA A 258 -23.07 12.17 12.16
C ALA A 258 -21.56 11.95 12.27
N SER A 259 -20.97 12.30 13.41
CA SER A 259 -19.52 12.25 13.61
C SER A 259 -18.92 10.84 13.39
N SER A 260 -19.73 9.78 13.50
CA SER A 260 -19.36 8.40 13.16
C SER A 260 -19.11 8.17 11.66
N ASP A 261 -19.77 8.93 10.79
CA ASP A 261 -19.80 8.66 9.34
C ASP A 261 -18.75 9.46 8.57
N LEU A 262 -18.22 10.54 9.16
CA LEU A 262 -17.17 11.36 8.56
C LEU A 262 -15.93 10.52 8.19
N ALA A 263 -15.49 9.65 9.10
CA ALA A 263 -14.32 8.80 8.90
C ALA A 263 -14.48 7.84 7.72
N PHE A 264 -15.70 7.38 7.44
CA PHE A 264 -15.99 6.55 6.26
C PHE A 264 -16.13 7.41 5.00
N ALA A 265 -16.77 8.57 5.12
CA ALA A 265 -17.07 9.47 4.01
C ALA A 265 -15.83 10.10 3.36
N VAL A 266 -14.73 10.31 4.10
CA VAL A 266 -13.49 10.93 3.56
C VAL A 266 -12.33 9.94 3.34
N ARG A 267 -12.50 8.67 3.75
CA ARG A 267 -11.42 7.67 3.73
C ARG A 267 -10.80 7.50 2.35
N HIS A 268 -11.64 7.41 1.32
CA HIS A 268 -11.20 7.11 -0.03
C HIS A 268 -10.51 8.32 -0.67
N GLU A 269 -10.98 9.52 -0.35
CA GLU A 269 -10.40 10.80 -0.74
C GLU A 269 -9.02 10.98 -0.09
N MET A 270 -8.88 10.70 1.21
CA MET A 270 -7.59 10.74 1.89
C MET A 270 -6.60 9.73 1.29
N ALA A 271 -7.06 8.51 0.98
CA ALA A 271 -6.23 7.49 0.34
C ALA A 271 -5.79 7.89 -1.09
N LEU A 272 -6.68 8.53 -1.86
CA LEU A 272 -6.35 9.09 -3.17
C LEU A 272 -5.33 10.23 -3.06
N LEU A 273 -5.51 11.17 -2.12
CA LEU A 273 -4.54 12.25 -1.89
C LEU A 273 -3.16 11.71 -1.54
N ALA A 274 -3.08 10.70 -0.66
CA ALA A 274 -1.82 10.03 -0.33
C ALA A 274 -1.16 9.42 -1.58
N ALA A 275 -1.94 8.71 -2.42
CA ALA A 275 -1.42 8.09 -3.63
C ALA A 275 -0.97 9.13 -4.69
N LEU A 276 -1.70 10.24 -4.84
CA LEU A 276 -1.35 11.31 -5.79
C LEU A 276 -0.01 11.95 -5.45
N VAL A 277 0.19 12.28 -4.16
CA VAL A 277 1.38 12.95 -3.65
C VAL A 277 2.63 12.07 -3.73
N GLN A 278 2.48 10.75 -3.64
CA GLN A 278 3.57 9.80 -3.84
C GLN A 278 4.03 9.66 -5.30
N LYS A 279 3.27 10.17 -6.27
CA LYS A 279 3.68 10.14 -7.69
C LYS A 279 4.56 11.34 -8.02
N GLU A 280 5.80 11.05 -8.39
CA GLU A 280 6.73 12.03 -8.93
C GLU A 280 6.31 12.42 -10.36
N ASP A 281 5.78 13.63 -10.52
CA ASP A 281 5.47 14.23 -11.82
C ASP A 281 5.55 15.76 -11.76
N SER A 282 5.38 16.43 -12.90
CA SER A 282 5.44 17.89 -12.99
C SER A 282 4.37 18.63 -12.17
N CYS A 283 3.30 17.93 -11.76
CA CYS A 283 2.17 18.48 -11.00
C CYS A 283 2.30 18.28 -9.48
N TRP A 284 3.44 17.76 -8.99
CA TRP A 284 3.67 17.48 -7.56
C TRP A 284 3.35 18.67 -6.66
N GLU A 285 3.67 19.90 -7.10
CA GLU A 285 3.47 21.11 -6.30
C GLU A 285 1.97 21.43 -6.14
N GLN A 286 1.16 21.23 -7.17
CA GLN A 286 -0.30 21.41 -7.11
C GLN A 286 -0.95 20.38 -6.18
N LYS A 287 -0.49 19.13 -6.24
CA LYS A 287 -0.95 18.06 -5.34
C LYS A 287 -0.58 18.35 -3.89
N LEU A 288 0.62 18.85 -3.63
CA LEU A 288 1.04 19.26 -2.29
C LEU A 288 0.22 20.44 -1.76
N ARG A 289 -0.07 21.44 -2.59
CA ARG A 289 -0.98 22.54 -2.24
C ARG A 289 -2.35 22.03 -1.81
N CYS A 290 -2.86 20.96 -2.44
CA CYS A 290 -4.14 20.36 -2.07
C CYS A 290 -4.12 19.84 -0.63
N VAL A 291 -3.09 19.07 -0.27
CA VAL A 291 -2.95 18.52 1.09
C VAL A 291 -2.77 19.63 2.12
N MET A 292 -1.94 20.64 1.83
CA MET A 292 -1.72 21.76 2.74
C MET A 292 -2.99 22.61 2.93
N GLN A 293 -3.75 22.88 1.85
CA GLN A 293 -5.01 23.59 1.96
C GLN A 293 -6.04 22.81 2.78
N LEU A 294 -6.15 21.50 2.54
CA LEU A 294 -7.05 20.64 3.29
C LEU A 294 -6.68 20.61 4.78
N PHE A 295 -5.38 20.49 5.10
CA PHE A 295 -4.88 20.54 6.46
C PHE A 295 -5.27 21.84 7.16
N LEU A 296 -4.97 23.00 6.55
CA LEU A 296 -5.30 24.30 7.13
C LEU A 296 -6.80 24.52 7.26
N MET A 297 -7.60 24.02 6.31
CA MET A 297 -9.06 24.06 6.38
C MET A 297 -9.56 23.24 7.58
N ALA A 298 -9.09 22.00 7.73
CA ALA A 298 -9.48 21.12 8.83
C ALA A 298 -9.01 21.63 10.21
N CYS A 299 -7.87 22.33 10.28
CA CYS A 299 -7.39 22.94 11.52
C CYS A 299 -8.33 24.02 12.08
N LYS A 300 -9.15 24.66 11.24
CA LYS A 300 -10.18 25.61 11.70
C LYS A 300 -11.24 24.92 12.56
N ASP A 301 -11.49 23.63 12.30
CA ASP A 301 -12.42 22.77 13.04
C ASP A 301 -11.70 21.81 14.01
N SER A 302 -10.49 22.17 14.46
CA SER A 302 -9.60 21.34 15.31
C SER A 302 -10.20 20.91 16.65
N LYS A 303 -11.32 21.51 17.06
CA LYS A 303 -12.07 21.13 18.27
C LYS A 303 -12.77 19.76 18.12
N SER A 304 -12.99 19.29 16.89
CA SER A 304 -13.61 17.98 16.64
C SER A 304 -12.56 16.86 16.62
N PRO A 305 -12.60 15.90 17.57
CA PRO A 305 -11.63 14.79 17.59
C PRO A 305 -11.74 13.90 16.35
N VAL A 306 -12.93 13.82 15.73
CA VAL A 306 -13.13 13.04 14.50
C VAL A 306 -12.45 13.70 13.31
N VAL A 307 -12.53 15.02 13.17
CA VAL A 307 -11.81 15.78 12.12
C VAL A 307 -10.30 15.62 12.31
N MET A 308 -9.84 15.65 13.56
CA MET A 308 -8.43 15.42 13.89
C MET A 308 -7.95 14.05 13.45
N GLN A 309 -8.71 12.99 13.76
CA GLN A 309 -8.32 11.61 13.43
C GLN A 309 -8.50 11.27 11.95
N SER A 310 -9.53 11.81 11.29
CA SER A 310 -9.95 11.42 9.94
C SER A 310 -9.38 12.29 8.83
N ILE A 311 -8.93 13.52 9.12
CA ILE A 311 -8.41 14.46 8.12
C ILE A 311 -7.04 15.01 8.54
N ILE A 312 -6.93 15.63 9.73
CA ILE A 312 -5.69 16.30 10.16
C ILE A 312 -4.53 15.30 10.24
N LEU A 313 -4.72 14.19 10.96
CA LEU A 313 -3.69 13.16 11.13
C LEU A 313 -3.27 12.51 9.80
N PRO A 314 -4.20 12.10 8.89
CA PRO A 314 -3.83 11.65 7.56
C PRO A 314 -3.03 12.69 6.75
N CYS A 315 -3.43 13.97 6.78
CA CYS A 315 -2.68 15.03 6.09
C CYS A 315 -1.25 15.16 6.65
N LEU A 316 -1.11 15.13 7.98
CA LEU A 316 0.21 15.16 8.63
C LEU A 316 1.06 13.94 8.26
N LYS A 317 0.49 12.74 8.20
CA LYS A 317 1.19 11.53 7.75
C LYS A 317 1.68 11.65 6.31
N ILE A 318 0.85 12.20 5.41
CA ILE A 318 1.24 12.45 4.02
C ILE A 318 2.41 13.44 3.97
N LEU A 319 2.30 14.58 4.67
CA LEU A 319 3.38 15.58 4.72
C LEU A 319 4.66 15.02 5.35
N GLN A 320 4.54 14.24 6.43
CA GLN A 320 5.67 13.58 7.08
C GLN A 320 6.39 12.63 6.13
N SER A 321 5.66 11.86 5.31
CA SER A 321 6.25 10.93 4.34
C SER A 321 7.11 11.63 3.27
N LEU A 322 6.81 12.91 2.96
CA LEU A 322 7.61 13.72 2.04
C LEU A 322 8.85 14.33 2.71
N ILE A 323 8.71 14.77 3.98
CA ILE A 323 9.79 15.45 4.71
C ILE A 323 10.81 14.44 5.25
N LYS A 324 10.35 13.27 5.68
CA LYS A 324 11.17 12.16 6.19
C LYS A 324 10.86 10.91 5.37
N PRO A 325 11.40 10.80 4.15
CA PRO A 325 11.28 9.57 3.37
C PRO A 325 11.97 8.42 4.11
N ASP A 326 11.52 7.19 3.87
CA ASP A 326 12.13 5.99 4.42
C ASP A 326 13.62 5.92 4.01
N GLN A 327 14.46 5.40 4.92
CA GLN A 327 15.90 5.32 4.66
C GLN A 327 16.16 4.48 3.39
N PRO A 328 17.06 4.94 2.50
CA PRO A 328 17.32 4.25 1.25
C PRO A 328 17.87 2.85 1.52
N ILE A 329 17.13 1.83 1.08
CA ILE A 329 17.45 0.39 1.23
C ILE A 329 18.66 -0.04 0.38
N SER A 330 19.16 0.85 -0.48
CA SER A 330 20.30 0.58 -1.37
C SER A 330 21.61 0.51 -0.59
N LYS A 331 22.40 -0.55 -0.84
CA LYS A 331 23.73 -0.79 -0.24
C LYS A 331 24.68 0.43 -0.33
N LYS A 332 24.48 1.36 -1.27
CA LYS A 332 25.34 2.53 -1.51
C LYS A 332 25.00 3.76 -0.65
N ASN A 333 23.80 3.83 -0.07
CA ASN A 333 23.29 4.99 0.66
C ASN A 333 22.79 4.67 2.08
N LYS A 334 22.96 3.42 2.54
CA LYS A 334 22.48 2.93 3.84
C LYS A 334 23.03 3.73 5.04
N ASP A 335 24.24 4.29 4.91
CA ASP A 335 24.92 5.04 5.97
C ASP A 335 24.80 6.56 5.84
N LYS A 336 23.99 7.08 4.90
CA LYS A 336 23.85 8.53 4.66
C LYS A 336 22.54 9.06 5.21
N THR A 337 22.60 10.13 5.99
CA THR A 337 21.41 10.84 6.48
C THR A 337 20.68 11.53 5.34
N VAL A 338 19.37 11.78 5.49
CA VAL A 338 18.55 12.52 4.52
C VAL A 338 19.17 13.90 4.23
N ASP A 339 19.72 14.57 5.24
CA ASP A 339 20.44 15.85 5.09
C ASP A 339 21.73 15.75 4.28
N ALA A 340 22.41 14.58 4.30
CA ALA A 340 23.59 14.33 3.49
C ALA A 340 23.24 14.04 2.02
N LEU A 341 22.01 13.61 1.75
CA LEU A 341 21.49 13.32 0.41
C LEU A 341 20.72 14.50 -0.21
N ALA A 342 20.28 15.45 0.61
CA ALA A 342 19.53 16.61 0.17
C ALA A 342 20.34 17.48 -0.80
N THR A 343 19.73 17.83 -1.94
CA THR A 343 20.36 18.67 -2.98
C THR A 343 20.35 20.16 -2.61
N ILE A 344 19.52 20.55 -1.64
CA ILE A 344 19.33 21.93 -1.19
C ILE A 344 19.43 21.94 0.33
N ARG A 345 20.24 22.86 0.87
CA ARG A 345 20.25 23.16 2.31
C ARG A 345 19.40 24.40 2.54
N PRO A 346 18.37 24.35 3.40
CA PRO A 346 17.57 25.52 3.74
C PRO A 346 18.49 26.61 4.29
N THR A 347 18.47 27.79 3.68
CA THR A 347 19.18 28.97 4.19
C THR A 347 18.21 29.80 5.02
N GLU A 348 18.63 30.25 6.20
CA GLU A 348 17.79 31.12 7.05
C GLU A 348 17.42 32.40 6.29
N GLY A 349 16.11 32.70 6.24
CA GLY A 349 15.58 33.90 5.58
C GLY A 349 14.85 33.65 4.26
N VAL A 350 15.12 32.56 3.54
CA VAL A 350 14.41 32.22 2.29
C VAL A 350 13.12 31.45 2.60
N ARG A 351 12.05 32.20 2.87
CA ARG A 351 10.71 31.65 3.22
C ARG A 351 9.73 31.78 2.06
N VAL A 352 8.75 30.87 2.01
CA VAL A 352 7.61 30.95 1.10
C VAL A 352 6.41 31.46 1.88
N GLU A 353 5.74 32.49 1.37
CA GLU A 353 4.46 32.95 1.92
C GLU A 353 3.36 31.93 1.61
N VAL A 354 2.93 31.19 2.63
CA VAL A 354 2.02 30.05 2.48
C VAL A 354 0.69 30.44 1.82
N ALA A 355 0.12 31.59 2.17
CA ALA A 355 -1.16 32.04 1.61
C ALA A 355 -1.07 32.26 0.10
N LYS A 356 -0.03 32.97 -0.37
CA LYS A 356 0.18 33.24 -1.80
C LYS A 356 0.56 31.98 -2.58
N TRP A 357 1.35 31.09 -1.96
CA TRP A 357 1.67 29.80 -2.55
C TRP A 357 0.44 28.91 -2.75
N LEU A 358 -0.48 28.88 -1.77
CA LEU A 358 -1.75 28.15 -1.87
C LEU A 358 -2.69 28.74 -2.93
N GLN A 359 -2.63 30.04 -3.15
CA GLN A 359 -3.38 30.74 -4.23
C GLN A 359 -2.77 30.50 -5.62
N GLY A 360 -1.62 29.83 -5.72
CA GLY A 360 -0.96 29.56 -6.99
C GLY A 360 -0.21 30.76 -7.57
N ASP A 361 0.18 31.74 -6.75
CA ASP A 361 0.98 32.88 -7.20
C ASP A 361 2.30 32.40 -7.86
N PRO A 362 2.55 32.72 -9.14
CA PRO A 362 3.76 32.31 -9.84
C PRO A 362 5.05 32.74 -9.12
N LYS A 363 5.04 33.87 -8.41
CA LYS A 363 6.20 34.40 -7.66
C LYS A 363 6.55 33.57 -6.42
N HIS A 364 5.59 32.81 -5.91
CA HIS A 364 5.75 31.98 -4.72
C HIS A 364 5.93 30.50 -5.08
N SER A 365 6.06 30.15 -6.36
CA SER A 365 6.27 28.78 -6.82
C SER A 365 7.64 28.23 -6.42
N TYR A 366 7.74 26.89 -6.33
CA TYR A 366 8.99 26.19 -6.07
C TYR A 366 10.09 26.59 -7.06
N LYS A 367 9.76 26.81 -8.34
CA LYS A 367 10.74 27.21 -9.35
C LYS A 367 11.41 28.53 -8.98
N VAL A 368 10.62 29.52 -8.55
CA VAL A 368 11.13 30.82 -8.12
C VAL A 368 11.86 30.71 -6.80
N TRP A 369 11.30 29.99 -5.82
CA TRP A 369 11.98 29.74 -4.54
C TRP A 369 13.34 29.06 -4.72
N ARG A 370 13.44 28.08 -5.62
CA ARG A 370 14.69 27.37 -5.92
C ARG A 370 15.73 28.28 -6.56
N GLN A 371 15.33 29.28 -7.36
CA GLN A 371 16.27 30.26 -7.94
C GLN A 371 16.89 31.17 -6.88
N HIS A 372 16.21 31.40 -5.75
CA HIS A 372 16.72 32.19 -4.64
C HIS A 372 17.58 31.37 -3.67
N MET A 373 17.66 30.04 -3.85
CA MET A 373 18.50 29.17 -3.05
C MET A 373 19.94 29.17 -3.58
N PRO A 374 20.95 29.23 -2.70
CA PRO A 374 22.35 29.19 -3.14
C PRO A 374 22.62 27.88 -3.88
N ALA A 375 23.16 27.99 -5.10
CA ALA A 375 23.70 26.84 -5.81
C ALA A 375 24.84 26.26 -4.96
N ARG A 376 24.87 24.94 -4.83
CA ARG A 376 25.94 24.19 -4.14
C ARG A 376 27.29 24.77 -4.58
N SER A 377 28.03 25.40 -3.67
CA SER A 377 29.40 25.81 -3.96
C SER A 377 30.19 24.56 -4.35
N PRO A 378 31.01 24.59 -5.42
CA PRO A 378 31.88 23.47 -5.76
C PRO A 378 32.98 23.22 -4.70
N ASP A 379 33.14 24.10 -3.72
CA ASP A 379 34.09 23.93 -2.61
C ASP A 379 33.45 23.37 -1.35
N THR A 380 33.15 22.08 -1.39
CA THR A 380 33.44 21.22 -0.24
C THR A 380 33.84 19.86 -0.80
N GLN A 381 35.10 19.77 -1.24
CA GLN A 381 35.75 18.46 -1.31
C GLN A 381 35.56 17.79 0.06
N PRO A 382 35.17 16.51 0.15
CA PRO A 382 35.28 15.79 1.41
C PRO A 382 36.72 15.96 1.86
N ALA A 383 36.93 16.56 3.04
CA ALA A 383 38.26 16.78 3.58
C ALA A 383 39.05 15.48 3.41
N LYS A 384 40.13 15.54 2.63
CA LYS A 384 41.05 14.41 2.50
C LYS A 384 41.40 13.97 3.92
N PRO A 385 41.35 12.67 4.25
CA PRO A 385 41.77 12.21 5.56
C PRO A 385 43.19 12.73 5.78
N LEU A 386 43.35 13.58 6.80
CA LEU A 386 44.64 14.16 7.18
C LEU A 386 45.64 13.01 7.31
N LYS A 387 46.81 13.17 6.69
CA LYS A 387 47.86 12.16 6.83
C LYS A 387 48.18 12.00 8.30
N LYS A 388 48.46 10.78 8.75
CA LYS A 388 48.72 10.45 10.17
C LYS A 388 49.78 11.38 10.80
N GLU A 389 50.70 11.88 9.99
CA GLU A 389 51.72 12.86 10.36
C GLU A 389 51.15 14.24 10.68
N GLU A 390 50.21 14.76 9.87
CA GLU A 390 49.54 16.05 10.10
C GLU A 390 48.62 16.00 11.32
N ALA A 391 47.87 14.89 11.49
CA ALA A 391 47.04 14.68 12.67
C ALA A 391 47.89 14.57 13.96
N ARG A 392 49.06 13.94 13.87
CA ARG A 392 50.01 13.84 15.00
C ARG A 392 50.65 15.19 15.30
N ALA A 393 50.97 15.99 14.28
CA ALA A 393 51.52 17.34 14.46
C ALA A 393 50.53 18.26 15.18
N ILE A 394 49.25 18.23 14.78
CA ILE A 394 48.18 19.01 15.43
C ILE A 394 47.99 18.55 16.88
N TYR A 395 47.93 17.23 17.13
CA TYR A 395 47.81 16.69 18.49
C TYR A 395 48.99 17.07 19.40
N LEU A 396 50.22 17.02 18.86
CA LEU A 396 51.41 17.43 19.62
C LEU A 396 51.41 18.95 19.88
N MET A 397 50.96 19.75 18.92
CA MET A 397 50.82 21.20 19.08
C MET A 397 49.77 21.56 20.13
N GLU A 398 48.64 20.85 20.18
CA GLU A 398 47.59 21.07 21.18
C GLU A 398 48.03 20.63 22.57
N LYS A 399 48.70 19.47 22.66
CA LYS A 399 49.15 18.88 23.93
C LYS A 399 50.33 19.62 24.56
N TYR A 400 51.27 20.11 23.76
CA TYR A 400 52.50 20.74 24.25
C TYR A 400 52.58 22.25 23.99
N GLY A 401 51.78 22.79 23.06
CA GLY A 401 51.74 24.23 22.78
C GLY A 401 51.14 25.05 23.92
N GLN A 402 50.16 24.50 24.66
CA GLN A 402 49.63 25.14 25.87
C GLN A 402 50.64 25.16 27.02
N SER A 403 51.52 24.17 27.12
CA SER A 403 52.60 24.11 28.12
C SER A 403 53.68 25.16 27.85
N LEU A 404 54.08 25.34 26.59
CA LEU A 404 55.05 26.37 26.18
C LEU A 404 54.50 27.80 26.32
N ALA A 405 53.19 27.98 26.09
CA ALA A 405 52.53 29.26 26.30
C ALA A 405 52.42 29.63 27.79
N THR A 406 52.15 28.64 28.66
CA THR A 406 52.07 28.85 30.11
C THR A 406 53.43 29.03 30.79
N GLU A 407 54.50 28.41 30.29
CA GLU A 407 55.87 28.70 30.77
C GLU A 407 56.36 30.10 30.36
N LYS A 408 56.05 30.58 29.14
CA LYS A 408 56.37 31.96 28.74
C LYS A 408 55.63 33.02 29.56
N LEU A 409 54.40 32.74 29.98
CA LEU A 409 53.63 33.63 30.86
C LEU A 409 54.15 33.65 32.31
N LYS A 410 54.77 32.57 32.79
CA LYS A 410 55.40 32.53 34.13
C LYS A 410 56.80 33.16 34.15
N GLY A 411 57.55 33.13 33.04
CA GLY A 411 58.88 33.76 32.94
C GLY A 411 58.86 35.29 32.85
N ASN A 412 57.78 35.89 32.35
CA ASN A 412 57.68 37.35 32.17
C ASN A 412 57.20 38.13 33.42
N ASN A 413 56.74 37.45 34.48
CA ASN A 413 56.26 38.10 35.70
C ASN A 413 57.32 38.21 36.82
N ALA A 414 58.60 37.93 36.53
CA ALA A 414 59.70 38.00 37.51
C ALA A 414 60.62 39.23 37.35
N PHE A 415 60.32 40.17 36.45
CA PHE A 415 61.12 41.38 36.22
C PHE A 415 60.23 42.62 36.06
N THR A 416 59.46 43.01 37.08
CA THR A 416 59.01 44.40 37.31
C THR A 416 58.34 44.49 38.69
N SER A 417 59.15 44.65 39.73
CA SER A 417 58.77 45.23 41.04
C SER A 417 60.06 45.74 41.69
N ASP A 418 60.47 46.96 41.29
CA ASP A 418 61.17 47.88 42.19
C ASP A 418 60.11 48.72 42.92
#